data_AF-A0A1G9CXZ3-F1
#
_entry.id   AF-A0A1G9CXZ3-F1
#
_cell.length_a   1.000
_cell.length_b   1.000
_cell.length_c   1.000
_cell.angle_alpha   90.00
_cell.angle_beta   90.00
_cell.angle_gamma   90.00
#
_symmetry.space_group_name_H-M   'P 1'
#
loop_
_entity.id
_entity.type
_entity.pdbx_description
1 polymer ?
#
loop_
_entity_poly.entity_id
_entity_poly.type
_entity_poly.pdbx_seq_one_letter_code
_entity_poly.pdbx_strand_id
1 'polypeptide(L)' 'MTPKYTTINQFCEIAGMKRTFFSEQVLHHHLFREFVFKPQKKFFIETEQALKVLSEVFRDLEQTQ' A
#
# COMPACT_ATOMS: atom_id res chain seq x y z
N MET A 1 0.72 -18.04 5.52
CA MET A 1 0.21 -17.88 4.14
C MET A 1 -0.30 -16.46 4.01
N THR A 2 0.25 -15.65 3.11
CA THR A 2 -0.17 -14.24 2.94
C THR A 2 -1.47 -14.20 2.15
N PRO A 3 -2.51 -13.45 2.58
CA PRO A 3 -3.74 -13.33 1.80
C PRO A 3 -3.48 -12.69 0.44
N LYS A 4 -4.19 -13.12 -0.62
CA LYS A 4 -4.06 -12.49 -1.95
C LYS A 4 -4.50 -11.03 -1.94
N TYR A 5 -5.54 -10.72 -1.17
CA TYR A 5 -6.09 -9.38 -1.03
C TYR A 5 -6.27 -9.04 0.45
N THR A 6 -5.88 -7.83 0.84
CA THR A 6 -5.96 -7.34 2.21
C THR A 6 -6.68 -6.00 2.30
N THR A 7 -7.33 -5.74 3.43
CA THR A 7 -7.77 -4.39 3.77
C THR A 7 -6.57 -3.49 4.06
N ILE A 8 -6.75 -2.18 4.06
CA ILE A 8 -5.69 -1.21 4.43
C ILE A 8 -5.08 -1.56 5.79
N ASN A 9 -5.88 -1.88 6.80
CA ASN A 9 -5.38 -2.19 8.15
C ASN A 9 -4.50 -3.45 8.13
N GLN A 10 -4.98 -4.52 7.51
CA GLN A 10 -4.21 -5.77 7.37
C GLN A 10 -2.93 -5.58 6.57
N PHE A 11 -2.97 -4.78 5.50
CA PHE A 11 -1.78 -4.48 4.71
C PHE A 11 -0.73 -3.73 5.53
N CYS A 12 -1.14 -2.70 6.29
CA CYS A 12 -0.25 -1.95 7.17
C CYS A 12 0.39 -2.85 8.26
N GLU A 13 -0.38 -3.78 8.83
CA GLU A 13 0.13 -4.77 9.78
C GLU A 13 1.18 -5.69 9.14
N ILE A 14 0.92 -6.20 7.93
CA ILE A 14 1.86 -7.05 7.19
C ILE A 14 3.13 -6.29 6.80
N ALA A 15 2.97 -5.05 6.34
CA ALA A 15 4.09 -4.20 5.92
C ALA A 15 4.86 -3.57 7.08
N GLY A 16 4.42 -3.76 8.34
CA GLY A 16 5.05 -3.15 9.50
C GLY A 16 4.98 -1.61 9.49
N MET A 17 3.91 -1.05 8.95
CA MET A 17 3.80 0.38 8.65
C MET A 17 2.69 1.05 9.46
N LYS A 18 2.91 2.32 9.86
CA LYS A 18 1.86 3.14 10.45
C LYS A 18 0.79 3.49 9.41
N ARG A 19 -0.48 3.31 9.79
CA ARG A 19 -1.64 3.62 8.94
C ARG A 19 -1.70 5.08 8.51
N THR A 20 -1.28 6.02 9.35
CA THR A 20 -1.25 7.46 9.04
C THR A 20 -0.28 7.74 7.89
N PHE A 21 0.97 7.30 8.03
CA PHE A 21 1.98 7.40 6.99
C PHE A 21 1.53 6.72 5.68
N PHE A 22 0.98 5.51 5.78
CA PHE A 22 0.43 4.81 4.61
C PHE A 22 -0.63 5.66 3.89
N SER A 23 -1.58 6.23 4.62
CA SER A 23 -2.69 6.99 4.03
C SER A 23 -2.23 8.31 3.40
N GLU A 24 -1.24 8.97 4.00
CA GLU A 24 -0.72 10.26 3.56
C GLU A 24 0.24 10.14 2.38
N GLN A 25 1.13 9.13 2.40
CA GLN A 25 2.28 9.06 1.49
C GLN A 25 2.18 7.92 0.47
N VAL A 26 1.64 6.76 0.87
CA VAL A 26 1.72 5.52 0.07
C VAL A 26 0.45 5.26 -0.73
N LEU A 27 -0.73 5.40 -0.09
CA LEU A 27 -2.03 5.04 -0.67
C LEU A 27 -2.31 5.76 -1.99
N HIS A 28 -1.84 7.01 -2.10
CA HIS A 28 -2.04 7.88 -3.25
C HIS A 28 -0.83 7.91 -4.20
N HIS A 29 0.24 7.17 -3.88
CA HIS A 29 1.45 7.13 -4.68
C HIS A 29 1.19 6.52 -6.05
N HIS A 30 1.76 7.11 -7.12
CA HIS A 30 1.49 6.69 -8.48
C HIS A 30 1.93 5.24 -8.77
N LEU A 31 3.05 4.79 -8.17
CA LEU A 31 3.53 3.40 -8.23
C LEU A 31 2.70 2.42 -7.39
N PHE A 32 1.94 2.90 -6.39
CA PHE A 32 1.21 2.02 -5.48
C PHE A 32 -0.26 1.87 -5.87
N ARG A 33 -0.86 2.93 -6.42
CA ARG A 33 -2.31 3.04 -6.64
C ARG A 33 -2.89 1.94 -7.54
N GLU A 34 -2.08 1.35 -8.42
CA GLU A 34 -2.54 0.29 -9.34
C GLU A 34 -2.96 -0.99 -8.59
N PHE A 35 -2.41 -1.22 -7.39
CA PHE A 35 -2.70 -2.39 -6.57
C PHE A 35 -3.88 -2.16 -5.61
N VAL A 36 -4.48 -0.98 -5.64
CA VAL A 36 -5.58 -0.58 -4.76
C VAL A 36 -6.89 -0.60 -5.53
N PHE A 37 -7.88 -1.33 -5.03
CA PHE A 37 -9.22 -1.39 -5.64
C PHE A 37 -10.31 -1.20 -4.60
N LYS A 38 -11.48 -0.70 -5.04
CA LYS A 38 -12.57 -0.27 -4.14
C LYS A 38 -13.94 -0.88 -4.49
N PRO A 39 -14.14 -2.20 -4.34
CA PRO A 39 -15.44 -2.82 -4.50
C PRO A 39 -16.38 -2.34 -3.38
N GLN A 40 -17.60 -1.93 -3.75
CA GLN A 40 -18.69 -1.60 -2.83
C GLN A 40 -18.26 -0.65 -1.68
N LYS A 41 -17.46 0.37 -2.01
CA LYS A 41 -16.94 1.42 -1.11
C LYS A 41 -15.85 0.99 -0.10
N LYS A 42 -15.36 -0.24 -0.11
CA LYS A 42 -14.28 -0.69 0.78
C LYS A 42 -12.97 -0.85 0.00
N PHE A 43 -11.87 -0.34 0.54
CA PHE A 43 -10.54 -0.46 -0.07
C PHE A 43 -9.92 -1.83 0.20
N PHE A 44 -9.36 -2.42 -0.86
CA PHE A 44 -8.57 -3.64 -0.84
C PHE A 44 -7.28 -3.43 -1.62
N ILE A 45 -6.25 -4.19 -1.24
CA ILE A 45 -4.90 -4.11 -1.77
C ILE A 45 -4.49 -5.50 -2.23
N GLU A 46 -3.95 -5.63 -3.44
CA GLU A 46 -3.30 -6.87 -3.88
C GLU A 46 -1.95 -7.02 -3.18
N THR A 47 -1.91 -7.90 -2.18
CA THR A 47 -0.90 -7.85 -1.12
C THR A 47 0.51 -8.12 -1.63
N GLU A 48 0.72 -9.16 -2.43
CA GLU A 48 2.07 -9.52 -2.88
C GLU A 48 2.67 -8.49 -3.84
N GLN A 49 1.88 -7.97 -4.77
CA GLN A 49 2.36 -6.97 -5.73
C GLN A 49 2.61 -5.63 -5.05
N ALA A 50 1.69 -5.19 -4.20
CA ALA A 50 1.84 -3.98 -3.40
C ALA A 50 3.09 -4.03 -2.51
N LEU A 51 3.42 -5.18 -1.92
CA LEU A 51 4.65 -5.35 -1.12
C LEU A 51 5.92 -5.21 -1.98
N LYS A 52 5.92 -5.70 -3.23
CA LYS A 52 7.09 -5.63 -4.11
C LYS A 52 7.44 -4.20 -4.51
N VAL A 53 6.43 -3.35 -4.71
CA VAL A 53 6.64 -1.95 -5.13
C VAL A 53 6.92 -1.00 -3.97
N LEU A 54 6.72 -1.42 -2.71
CA LEU A 54 6.91 -0.53 -1.55
C LEU A 54 8.34 0.03 -1.45
N SER A 55 9.36 -0.75 -1.81
CA SER A 55 10.75 -0.29 -1.81
C SER A 55 11.00 0.83 -2.82
N GLU A 56 10.37 0.74 -3.99
CA GLU A 56 10.44 1.78 -5.03
C GLU A 56 9.67 3.02 -4.60
N VAL A 57 8.47 2.85 -4.02
CA VAL A 57 7.68 3.95 -3.44
C VAL A 57 8.49 4.69 -2.39
N PHE A 58 9.16 4.00 -1.46
CA PHE A 58 9.95 4.67 -0.43
C PHE A 58 11.15 5.43 -1.01
N ARG A 59 11.82 4.85 -2.01
CA ARG A 59 12.93 5.53 -2.68
C ARG A 59 12.47 6.79 -3.41
N ASP A 60 11.31 6.76 -4.06
CA ASP A 60 10.73 7.94 -4.74
C ASP A 60 10.33 9.02 -3.72
N LEU A 61 9.70 8.63 -2.62
CA LEU A 61 9.33 9.54 -1.52
C LEU A 61 10.56 10.21 -0.86
N GLU A 62 11.69 9.51 -0.75
CA GLU A 62 12.95 10.07 -0.24
C GLU A 62 13.58 11.09 -1.20
N GLN A 63 13.41 10.95 -2.52
CA GLN A 63 13.95 11.88 -3.51
C GLN A 63 13.11 13.14 -3.69
N THR A 64 11.85 13.10 -3.26
CA THR A 64 10.90 14.21 -3.44
C THR A 64 10.82 15.14 -2.21
N GLN A 65 11.57 14.83 -1.13
CA GLN A 65 11.69 15.64 0.10
C GLN A 65 13.02 16.39 0.15
#